data_AF-A0A5P1F132-F1
#
_entry.id   AF-A0A5P1F132-F1
#
_cell.length_a   1.000
_cell.length_b   1.000
_cell.length_c   1.000
_cell.angle_alpha   90.00
_cell.angle_beta   90.00
_cell.angle_gamma   90.00
#
_symmetry.space_group_name_H-M   'P 1'
#
loop_
_entity.id
_entity.type
_entity.pdbx_description
1 polymer ?
#
loop_
_entity_poly.entity_id
_entity_poly.type
_entity_poly.pdbx_seq_one_letter_code
_entity_poly.pdbx_strand_id
1 'polypeptide(L)'
;MLGITETSRHCYLLSCSVDEKLIPRIDFLQSSGFSLREARSMVRRFPQLFCYGIKGNLEVKLGFLMNEMKRELREVKEFPQYFSYSLEKRIKRRHLFCEEKGVFFTLPAMLKPNDEEFRERVEVCVGPSPPARNSPLWYESLNSDRMWIV
;
A
#
# COMPACT_ATOMS: atom_id res chain seq x y z
N MET A 1 8.31 -15.95 -34.55
CA MET A 1 9.36 -15.88 -33.52
C MET A 1 8.95 -14.84 -32.49
N LEU A 2 8.39 -15.26 -31.37
CA LEU A 2 8.02 -14.35 -30.27
C LEU A 2 9.28 -14.09 -29.43
N GLY A 3 9.83 -12.89 -29.56
CA GLY A 3 11.00 -12.42 -28.83
C GLY A 3 10.68 -12.22 -27.34
N ILE A 4 10.87 -13.26 -26.55
CA ILE A 4 10.90 -13.18 -25.10
C ILE A 4 12.35 -12.94 -24.69
N THR A 5 12.75 -11.67 -24.65
CA THR A 5 14.03 -11.28 -24.04
C THR A 5 13.77 -10.80 -22.61
N GLU A 6 14.55 -11.36 -21.67
CA GLU A 6 14.62 -11.10 -20.22
C GLU A 6 13.65 -11.84 -19.29
N THR A 7 13.84 -13.16 -19.18
CA THR A 7 13.25 -14.03 -18.14
C THR A 7 14.12 -14.18 -16.87
N SER A 8 14.98 -13.21 -16.54
CA SER A 8 16.02 -13.40 -15.50
C SER A 8 15.93 -12.43 -14.31
N ARG A 9 14.73 -12.19 -13.75
CA ARG A 9 14.62 -11.61 -12.38
C ARG A 9 13.64 -12.29 -11.44
N HIS A 10 12.80 -13.20 -11.93
CA HIS A 10 11.84 -13.95 -11.10
C HIS A 10 11.69 -15.40 -11.58
N CYS A 11 12.81 -16.09 -11.80
CA CYS A 11 12.81 -17.46 -12.33
C CYS A 11 12.17 -18.49 -11.38
N TYR A 12 11.98 -18.15 -10.09
CA TYR A 12 11.20 -18.97 -9.15
C TYR A 12 9.69 -18.98 -9.44
N LEU A 13 9.19 -18.09 -10.32
CA LEU A 13 7.80 -18.11 -10.79
C LEU A 13 7.57 -19.11 -11.93
N LEU A 14 8.62 -19.64 -12.57
CA LEU A 14 8.46 -20.49 -13.76
C LEU A 14 8.37 -21.99 -13.46
N SER A 15 8.60 -22.42 -12.22
CA SER A 15 8.45 -23.81 -11.81
C SER A 15 7.37 -23.97 -10.73
N CYS A 16 6.23 -24.53 -11.16
CA CYS A 16 5.17 -25.14 -10.35
C CYS A 16 4.14 -24.18 -9.68
N SER A 17 2.85 -24.43 -9.94
CA SER A 17 1.66 -23.91 -9.24
C SER A 17 1.32 -22.41 -9.35
N VAL A 18 1.80 -21.67 -10.36
CA VAL A 18 1.39 -20.25 -10.49
C VAL A 18 -0.12 -20.15 -10.67
N ASP A 19 -0.73 -20.89 -11.59
CA ASP A 19 -2.17 -20.76 -11.87
C ASP A 19 -3.05 -21.12 -10.66
N GLU A 20 -2.76 -22.23 -9.97
CA GLU A 20 -3.53 -22.68 -8.80
C GLU A 20 -3.49 -21.72 -7.61
N LYS A 21 -2.38 -20.98 -7.44
CA LYS A 21 -2.25 -19.98 -6.37
C LYS A 21 -2.67 -18.59 -6.82
N LEU A 22 -2.41 -18.24 -8.08
CA LEU A 22 -2.67 -16.94 -8.68
C LEU A 22 -4.15 -16.68 -8.87
N ILE A 23 -4.85 -17.62 -9.51
CA ILE A 23 -6.25 -17.46 -9.90
C ILE A 23 -7.11 -17.10 -8.69
N PRO A 24 -7.03 -17.81 -7.53
CA PRO A 24 -7.83 -17.45 -6.36
C PRO A 24 -7.59 -16.02 -5.83
N ARG A 25 -6.37 -15.47 -5.96
CA ARG A 25 -6.10 -14.08 -5.50
C ARG A 25 -6.62 -13.06 -6.50
N ILE A 26 -6.50 -13.34 -7.79
CA ILE A 26 -7.07 -12.48 -8.82
C ILE A 26 -8.60 -12.47 -8.71
N ASP A 27 -9.22 -13.64 -8.56
CA ASP A 27 -10.66 -13.77 -8.36
C ASP A 27 -11.13 -13.03 -7.10
N PHE A 28 -10.39 -13.18 -5.99
CA PHE A 28 -10.67 -12.44 -4.77
C PHE A 28 -10.58 -10.92 -4.96
N LEU A 29 -9.55 -10.42 -5.64
CA LEU A 29 -9.43 -8.99 -5.93
C LEU A 29 -10.60 -8.52 -6.80
N GLN A 30 -11.02 -9.32 -7.78
CA GLN A 30 -12.17 -8.99 -8.61
C GLN A 30 -13.49 -8.97 -7.83
N SER A 31 -13.74 -9.99 -7.00
CA SER A 31 -14.93 -10.03 -6.14
C SER A 31 -14.93 -8.91 -5.10
N SER A 32 -13.76 -8.39 -4.74
CA SER A 32 -13.60 -7.25 -3.84
C SER A 32 -13.84 -5.89 -4.54
N GLY A 33 -14.01 -5.86 -5.87
CA GLY A 33 -14.34 -4.65 -6.63
C GLY A 33 -13.24 -4.12 -7.56
N PHE A 34 -12.09 -4.79 -7.68
CA PHE A 34 -11.06 -4.42 -8.66
C PHE A 34 -11.39 -4.96 -10.05
N SER A 35 -11.12 -4.20 -11.11
CA SER A 35 -11.14 -4.78 -12.46
C SER A 35 -9.99 -5.79 -12.63
N LEU A 36 -10.13 -6.74 -13.56
CA LEU A 36 -9.05 -7.68 -13.91
C LEU A 36 -7.74 -6.95 -14.29
N ARG A 37 -7.85 -5.83 -15.00
CA ARG A 37 -6.70 -4.98 -15.37
C ARG A 37 -6.01 -4.41 -14.13
N GLU A 38 -6.77 -3.98 -13.14
CA GLU A 38 -6.24 -3.43 -11.90
C GLU A 38 -5.60 -4.53 -11.05
N ALA A 39 -6.27 -5.67 -10.87
CA ALA A 39 -5.73 -6.82 -10.15
C ALA A 39 -4.39 -7.27 -10.75
N ARG A 40 -4.32 -7.44 -12.09
CA ARG A 40 -3.08 -7.76 -12.82
C ARG A 40 -2.00 -6.69 -12.62
N SER A 41 -2.38 -5.40 -12.64
CA SER A 41 -1.44 -4.30 -12.42
C SER A 41 -0.87 -4.27 -11.00
N MET A 42 -1.69 -4.55 -9.99
CA MET A 42 -1.25 -4.67 -8.60
C MET A 42 -0.25 -5.80 -8.44
N VAL A 43 -0.60 -6.98 -8.95
CA VAL A 43 0.24 -8.18 -8.94
C VAL A 43 1.57 -7.95 -9.65
N ARG A 44 1.58 -7.31 -10.83
CA ARG A 44 2.82 -7.03 -11.57
C ARG A 44 3.74 -6.08 -10.81
N ARG A 45 3.19 -5.09 -10.10
CA ARG A 45 3.96 -4.11 -9.32
C ARG A 45 4.37 -4.65 -7.95
N PHE A 46 3.68 -5.66 -7.44
CA PHE A 46 3.93 -6.25 -6.14
C PHE A 46 3.70 -7.77 -6.18
N PRO A 47 4.65 -8.55 -6.76
CA PRO A 47 4.50 -10.00 -6.91
C PRO A 47 4.38 -10.75 -5.58
N GLN A 48 4.87 -10.17 -4.47
CA GLN A 48 4.74 -10.74 -3.14
C GLN A 48 3.29 -10.89 -2.69
N LEU A 49 2.33 -10.26 -3.38
CA LEU A 49 0.90 -10.43 -3.13
C LEU A 49 0.47 -11.90 -3.12
N PHE A 50 1.15 -12.76 -3.89
CA PHE A 50 0.90 -14.20 -3.96
C PHE A 50 1.26 -14.96 -2.68
N CYS A 51 2.19 -14.42 -1.89
CA CYS A 51 2.64 -15.04 -0.65
C CYS A 51 1.64 -14.83 0.50
N TYR A 52 0.64 -13.97 0.31
CA TYR A 52 -0.37 -13.71 1.33
C TYR A 52 -1.61 -14.61 1.14
N GLY A 53 -2.13 -15.08 2.28
CA GLY A 53 -3.40 -15.82 2.32
C GLY A 53 -4.59 -14.89 2.13
N ILE A 54 -5.63 -15.36 1.44
CA ILE A 54 -6.86 -14.58 1.21
C ILE A 54 -7.55 -14.30 2.55
N LYS A 55 -8.03 -15.35 3.24
CA LYS A 55 -8.77 -15.23 4.50
C LYS A 55 -7.93 -14.66 5.65
N GLY A 56 -6.64 -15.01 5.70
CA GLY A 56 -5.76 -14.63 6.82
C GLY A 56 -5.06 -13.28 6.67
N ASN A 57 -5.14 -12.63 5.50
CA ASN A 57 -4.42 -11.38 5.25
C ASN A 57 -5.19 -10.44 4.33
N LEU A 58 -5.46 -10.83 3.08
CA LEU A 58 -6.03 -9.92 2.08
C LEU A 58 -7.43 -9.44 2.48
N GLU A 59 -8.30 -10.38 2.83
CA GLU A 59 -9.69 -10.12 3.23
C GLU A 59 -9.76 -9.29 4.51
N VAL A 60 -9.03 -9.70 5.55
CA VAL A 60 -9.02 -8.99 6.84
C VAL A 60 -8.50 -7.56 6.68
N LYS A 61 -7.43 -7.34 5.90
CA LYS A 61 -6.85 -6.01 5.73
C LYS A 61 -7.69 -5.12 4.81
N LEU A 62 -8.34 -5.65 3.78
CA LEU A 62 -9.31 -4.88 2.98
C LEU A 62 -10.54 -4.53 3.79
N GLY A 63 -11.05 -5.46 4.60
CA GLY A 63 -12.15 -5.21 5.54
C GLY A 63 -11.81 -4.08 6.50
N PHE A 64 -10.63 -4.11 7.12
CA PHE A 64 -10.18 -3.04 8.01
C PHE A 64 -10.06 -1.69 7.28
N LEU A 65 -9.51 -1.67 6.07
CA LEU A 65 -9.37 -0.46 5.25
C LEU A 65 -10.72 0.21 5.00
N MET A 66 -11.71 -0.55 4.54
CA MET A 66 -13.00 0.01 4.12
C MET A 66 -13.94 0.26 5.29
N ASN A 67 -13.99 -0.67 6.24
CA ASN A 67 -15.00 -0.65 7.30
C ASN A 67 -14.56 0.16 8.51
N GLU A 68 -13.28 0.10 8.89
CA GLU A 68 -12.75 0.82 10.05
C GLU A 68 -12.14 2.14 9.61
N MET A 69 -11.17 2.10 8.68
CA MET A 69 -10.48 3.32 8.24
C MET A 69 -11.32 4.21 7.32
N LYS A 70 -12.46 3.72 6.81
CA LYS A 70 -13.35 4.40 5.86
C LYS A 70 -12.64 4.90 4.58
N ARG A 71 -11.70 4.10 4.07
CA ARG A 71 -10.88 4.44 2.88
C ARG A 71 -11.31 3.69 1.64
N GLU A 72 -10.91 4.21 0.48
CA GLU A 72 -11.25 3.65 -0.82
C GLU A 72 -10.30 2.53 -1.27
N LEU A 73 -10.84 1.54 -2.00
CA LEU A 73 -10.05 0.47 -2.64
C LEU A 73 -8.95 1.00 -3.57
N ARG A 74 -9.18 2.16 -4.18
CA ARG A 74 -8.22 2.83 -5.07
C ARG A 74 -6.86 3.01 -4.40
N GLU A 75 -6.80 3.28 -3.11
CA GLU A 75 -5.54 3.50 -2.41
C GLU A 75 -4.70 2.22 -2.33
N VAL A 76 -5.34 1.06 -2.16
CA VAL A 76 -4.66 -0.24 -2.18
C VAL A 76 -4.25 -0.64 -3.59
N LYS A 77 -5.04 -0.27 -4.61
CA LYS A 77 -4.58 -0.37 -6.00
C LYS A 77 -3.30 0.44 -6.19
N GLU A 78 -3.26 1.69 -5.76
CA GLU A 78 -2.08 2.55 -5.93
C GLU A 78 -0.89 2.05 -5.09
N PHE A 79 -1.14 1.48 -3.91
CA PHE A 79 -0.14 0.97 -2.97
C PHE A 79 -0.40 -0.47 -2.48
N PRO A 80 -0.15 -1.50 -3.32
CA PRO A 80 -0.41 -2.91 -2.95
C PRO A 80 0.45 -3.41 -1.77
N GLN A 81 1.57 -2.74 -1.48
CA GLN A 81 2.42 -3.01 -0.32
C GLN A 81 1.67 -2.83 1.01
N TYR A 82 0.49 -2.21 1.02
CA TYR A 82 -0.43 -2.24 2.16
C TYR A 82 -0.56 -3.64 2.79
N PHE A 83 -0.64 -4.69 1.96
CA PHE A 83 -0.77 -6.07 2.42
C PHE A 83 0.48 -6.65 3.09
N SER A 84 1.66 -6.03 2.95
CA SER A 84 2.88 -6.49 3.63
C SER A 84 2.99 -6.01 5.07
N TYR A 85 2.31 -4.93 5.45
CA TYR A 85 2.41 -4.39 6.80
C TYR A 85 1.55 -5.18 7.80
N SER A 86 2.04 -5.31 9.03
CA SER A 86 1.27 -5.94 10.11
C SER A 86 0.00 -5.14 10.39
N LEU A 87 -1.15 -5.82 10.38
CA LEU A 87 -2.44 -5.21 10.72
C LEU A 87 -2.41 -4.66 12.14
N GLU A 88 -2.05 -5.49 13.12
CA GLU A 88 -2.06 -5.13 14.54
C GLU A 88 -0.92 -4.20 14.93
N LYS A 89 0.31 -4.47 14.46
CA LYS A 89 1.48 -3.73 14.94
C LYS A 89 1.73 -2.42 14.20
N ARG A 90 1.17 -2.22 13.00
CA ARG A 90 1.47 -1.04 12.18
C ARG A 90 0.22 -0.35 11.65
N ILE A 91 -0.64 -1.04 10.91
CA ILE A 91 -1.80 -0.41 10.26
C ILE A 91 -2.76 0.17 11.30
N LYS A 92 -3.25 -0.67 12.24
CA LYS A 92 -4.18 -0.25 13.30
C LYS A 92 -3.58 0.84 14.19
N ARG A 93 -2.38 0.61 14.72
CA ARG A 93 -1.72 1.56 15.63
C ARG A 93 -1.55 2.93 15.00
N ARG A 94 -1.08 2.99 13.75
CA ARG A 94 -0.85 4.27 13.07
C ARG A 94 -2.15 4.95 12.67
N HIS A 95 -3.16 4.18 12.26
CA HIS A 95 -4.47 4.73 11.99
C HIS A 95 -5.09 5.38 13.23
N LEU A 96 -5.15 4.66 14.35
CA LEU A 96 -5.68 5.18 15.62
C LEU A 96 -4.91 6.42 16.09
N PHE A 97 -3.58 6.39 16.00
CA PHE A 97 -2.77 7.56 16.36
C PHE A 97 -3.04 8.77 15.45
N CYS A 98 -3.29 8.54 14.15
CA CYS A 98 -3.67 9.62 13.24
C CYS A 98 -5.07 10.18 13.60
N GLU A 99 -6.03 9.33 13.94
CA GLU A 99 -7.37 9.75 14.38
C GLU A 99 -7.32 10.57 15.67
N GLU A 100 -6.58 10.10 16.68
CA GLU A 100 -6.37 10.81 17.95
C GLU A 100 -5.76 12.20 17.75
N LYS A 101 -4.91 12.34 16.73
CA LYS A 101 -4.23 13.60 16.37
C LYS A 101 -4.98 14.42 15.33
N GLY A 102 -6.10 13.93 14.80
CA GLY A 102 -6.87 14.61 13.76
C GLY A 102 -6.14 14.80 12.43
N VAL A 103 -5.14 13.95 12.13
CA VAL A 103 -4.35 14.01 10.89
C VAL A 103 -4.76 12.91 9.93
N PHE A 104 -4.61 13.17 8.63
CA PHE A 104 -4.88 12.18 7.59
C PHE A 104 -3.69 12.08 6.63
N PHE A 105 -3.20 10.86 6.42
CA PHE A 105 -2.11 10.56 5.50
C PHE A 105 -2.53 9.54 4.44
N THR A 106 -1.93 9.65 3.24
CA THR A 106 -1.97 8.59 2.25
C THR A 106 -1.37 7.31 2.83
N LEU A 107 -1.81 6.12 2.37
CA LEU A 107 -1.29 4.85 2.88
C LEU A 107 0.26 4.78 2.85
N PRO A 108 0.97 5.20 1.78
CA PRO A 108 2.42 5.22 1.79
C PRO A 108 3.02 6.15 2.86
N ALA A 109 2.51 7.38 2.99
CA ALA A 109 3.02 8.34 3.97
C ALA A 109 2.76 7.88 5.42
N MET A 110 1.67 7.16 5.65
CA MET A 110 1.34 6.57 6.94
C MET A 110 2.19 5.32 7.25
N LEU A 111 2.41 4.44 6.26
CA LEU A 111 2.91 3.08 6.50
C LEU A 111 4.36 2.86 6.14
N LYS A 112 4.95 3.59 5.18
CA LYS A 112 6.36 3.42 4.79
C LYS A 112 7.35 3.87 5.87
N PRO A 113 7.20 5.07 6.48
CA PRO A 113 8.23 5.59 7.37
C PRO A 113 8.45 4.67 8.56
N ASN A 114 9.64 4.68 9.15
CA ASN A 114 9.87 4.02 10.43
C ASN A 114 9.06 4.70 11.56
N ASP A 115 9.14 4.22 12.79
CA ASP A 115 8.31 4.75 13.87
C ASP A 115 8.70 6.17 14.31
N GLU A 116 9.98 6.53 14.20
CA GLU A 116 10.47 7.89 14.50
C GLU A 116 10.01 8.87 13.42
N GLU A 117 10.30 8.58 12.15
CA GLU A 117 9.88 9.41 11.00
C GLU A 117 8.35 9.59 10.94
N PHE A 118 7.59 8.55 11.30
CA PHE A 118 6.13 8.66 11.37
C PHE A 118 5.66 9.63 12.46
N ARG A 119 6.28 9.58 13.66
CA ARG A 119 5.94 10.49 14.76
C ARG A 119 6.29 11.93 14.41
N GLU A 120 7.48 12.17 13.89
CA GLU A 120 7.91 13.51 13.44
C GLU A 120 6.92 14.08 12.42
N ARG A 121 6.50 13.26 11.44
CA ARG A 121 5.52 13.68 10.43
C ARG A 121 4.18 14.07 11.05
N VAL A 122 3.72 13.34 12.06
CA VAL A 122 2.48 13.69 12.78
C VAL A 122 2.64 15.00 13.54
N GLU A 123 3.76 15.18 14.25
CA GLU A 123 4.02 16.39 15.05
C GLU A 123 4.05 17.66 14.18
N VAL A 124 4.69 17.59 13.02
CA VAL A 124 4.71 18.71 12.06
C VAL A 124 3.30 19.07 11.57
N CYS A 125 2.43 18.09 11.36
CA CYS A 125 1.05 18.31 10.90
C CYS A 125 0.11 18.81 12.00
N VAL A 126 0.42 18.54 13.28
CA VAL A 126 -0.35 18.99 14.45
C VAL A 126 0.13 20.37 14.94
N GLY A 127 1.21 20.90 14.36
CA GLY A 127 1.73 22.24 14.66
C GLY A 127 0.75 23.38 14.32
N PRO A 128 0.94 24.59 14.88
CA PRO A 128 -0.08 25.64 14.93
C PRO A 128 -0.51 26.26 13.58
N SER A 129 0.08 25.86 12.44
CA SER A 129 -0.40 26.25 11.10
C SER A 129 0.05 25.24 10.02
N PRO A 130 -0.86 24.51 9.36
CA PRO A 130 -0.56 23.84 8.10
C PRO A 130 -0.13 24.85 7.03
N PRO A 131 0.79 24.51 6.10
CA PRO A 131 1.04 25.36 4.94
C PRO A 131 -0.25 25.55 4.15
N ALA A 132 -0.51 26.78 3.68
CA ALA A 132 -1.69 27.07 2.88
C ALA A 132 -1.82 26.09 1.71
N ARG A 133 -3.05 25.71 1.31
CA ARG A 133 -3.32 24.73 0.25
C ARG A 133 -2.65 25.05 -1.10
N ASN A 134 -2.31 26.32 -1.31
CA ASN A 134 -1.65 26.83 -2.52
C ASN A 134 -0.12 26.94 -2.35
N SER A 135 0.42 26.48 -1.23
CA SER A 135 1.84 26.50 -0.93
C SER A 135 2.55 25.36 -1.67
N PRO A 136 3.67 25.62 -2.36
CA PRO A 136 4.52 24.58 -2.93
C PRO A 136 4.97 23.53 -1.89
N LEU A 137 5.09 23.96 -0.62
CA LEU A 137 5.46 23.12 0.52
C LEU A 137 4.42 22.04 0.86
N TRP A 138 3.17 22.20 0.40
CA TRP A 138 2.15 21.17 0.59
C TRP A 138 2.55 19.90 -0.19
N TYR A 139 2.82 20.03 -1.48
CA TYR A 139 3.24 18.87 -2.29
C TYR A 139 4.60 18.31 -1.88
N GLU A 140 5.54 19.13 -1.39
CA GLU A 140 6.87 18.67 -0.95
C GLU A 140 6.83 17.83 0.32
N SER A 141 5.92 18.10 1.27
CA SER A 141 5.78 17.27 2.48
C SER A 141 5.25 15.85 2.21
N LEU A 142 4.55 15.67 1.08
CA LEU A 142 4.07 14.37 0.59
C LEU A 142 5.12 13.60 -0.23
N ASN A 143 6.10 14.31 -0.79
CA ASN A 143 7.05 13.77 -1.77
C ASN A 143 8.50 13.67 -1.26
N SER A 144 8.72 13.63 0.06
CA SER A 144 10.04 13.38 0.64
C SER A 144 10.50 11.93 0.40
N ASP A 145 10.90 11.66 -0.84
CA ASP A 145 11.75 10.57 -1.34
C ASP A 145 12.80 11.16 -2.31
N ARG A 146 13.07 12.48 -2.26
CA ARG A 146 14.15 13.13 -3.02
C ARG A 146 14.97 14.06 -2.12
N MET A 147 15.88 13.48 -1.34
CA MET A 147 17.07 14.21 -0.92
C MET A 147 18.24 13.25 -0.69
N TRP A 148 18.83 12.76 -1.78
CA TRP A 148 20.27 12.54 -1.98
C TRP A 148 20.46 12.69 -3.49
N ILE A 149 21.15 13.70 -4.00
CA ILE A 149 22.60 13.70 -4.21
C ILE A 149 22.98 15.15 -4.58
N VAL A 150 24.08 15.61 -3.99
CA VAL A 150 24.92 16.74 -4.42
C VAL A 150 25.39 16.57 -5.87
#